data_AF-A0A4R4Z4Z6-F1
#
_entry.id   AF-A0A4R4Z4Z6-F1
#
_cell.length_a   1.000
_cell.length_b   1.000
_cell.length_c   1.000
_cell.angle_alpha   90.00
_cell.angle_beta   90.00
_cell.angle_gamma   90.00
#
_symmetry.space_group_name_H-M   'P 1'
#
loop_
_entity.id
_entity.type
_entity.pdbx_description
1 polymer ?
#
loop_
_entity_poly.entity_id
_entity_poly.type
_entity_poly.pdbx_seq_one_letter_code
_entity_poly.pdbx_strand_id
1 'polypeptide(L)'
;MPRDRSPIRVQRVSRLRWWWTRITTPHAPLRFVYHPPALPAGLREIYVYDPGDYDIARLVWQVCDACRCGSINKISIDQEWQRQGLGRRLIHRALRDGPAYAWVTSGQSRKPRSSSRS
;
A
#
# COMPACT_ATOMS: atom_id res chain seq x y z
N MET A 1 7.74 -0.13 -28.71
CA MET A 1 7.91 1.05 -27.83
C MET A 1 8.14 0.56 -26.41
N PRO A 2 9.35 0.66 -25.84
CA PRO A 2 9.53 0.34 -24.43
C PRO A 2 8.93 1.50 -23.62
N ARG A 3 7.87 1.23 -22.87
CA ARG A 3 7.37 2.17 -21.86
C ARG A 3 8.41 2.21 -20.75
N ASP A 4 9.07 3.35 -20.66
CA ASP A 4 9.94 3.76 -19.56
C ASP A 4 9.20 3.52 -18.23
N ARG A 5 9.50 2.39 -17.58
CA ARG A 5 9.08 2.10 -16.20
C ARG A 5 10.04 2.86 -15.30
N SER A 6 9.86 4.17 -15.23
CA SER A 6 10.45 4.96 -14.17
C SER A 6 9.93 4.39 -12.84
N PRO A 7 10.81 3.93 -11.92
CA PRO A 7 10.37 3.59 -10.58
C PRO A 7 9.82 4.89 -9.98
N ILE A 8 8.53 4.88 -9.61
CA ILE A 8 7.93 5.97 -8.85
C ILE A 8 8.85 6.19 -7.65
N ARG A 9 9.52 7.35 -7.64
CA ARG A 9 10.49 7.72 -6.62
C ARG A 9 9.74 7.76 -5.29
N VAL A 10 9.97 6.77 -4.44
CA VAL A 10 9.47 6.70 -3.06
C VAL A 10 10.12 7.85 -2.30
N GLN A 11 9.46 9.00 -2.26
CA GLN A 11 9.97 10.16 -1.54
C GLN A 11 9.55 10.02 -0.08
N ARG A 12 10.47 9.50 0.74
CA ARG A 12 10.29 9.44 2.19
C ARG A 12 10.14 10.86 2.74
N VAL A 13 8.99 11.14 3.35
CA VAL A 13 8.63 12.46 3.87
C VAL A 13 9.56 12.88 5.04
N SER A 14 9.90 14.17 5.10
CA SER A 14 10.50 14.79 6.29
C SER A 14 9.40 15.23 7.28
N ARG A 15 9.52 14.83 8.55
CA ARG A 15 8.52 15.08 9.62
C ARG A 15 8.00 16.51 9.75
N LEU A 16 8.83 17.51 9.40
CA LEU A 16 8.53 18.93 9.61
C LEU A 16 7.51 19.49 8.63
N ARG A 17 7.61 19.17 7.33
CA ARG A 17 6.73 19.75 6.30
C ARG A 17 5.28 19.23 6.41
N TRP A 18 5.11 18.04 6.98
CA TRP A 18 3.84 17.34 7.09
C TRP A 18 2.99 17.76 8.31
N TRP A 19 3.62 18.15 9.44
CA TRP A 19 2.89 18.72 10.60
C TRP A 19 2.07 19.95 10.20
N TRP A 20 2.63 20.79 9.33
CA TRP A 20 1.94 21.97 8.79
C TRP A 20 0.74 21.61 7.91
N THR A 21 0.86 20.65 6.99
CA THR A 21 -0.25 20.23 6.11
C THR A 21 -1.44 19.64 6.88
N ARG A 22 -1.16 18.90 7.96
CA ARG A 22 -2.18 18.26 8.82
C ARG A 22 -3.01 19.29 9.58
N ILE A 23 -2.41 20.40 10.00
CA ILE A 23 -3.12 21.46 10.74
C ILE A 23 -3.96 22.32 9.78
N THR A 24 -3.49 22.53 8.55
CA THR A 24 -4.15 23.44 7.61
C THR A 24 -5.25 22.79 6.77
N THR A 25 -5.27 21.46 6.60
CA THR A 25 -6.20 20.79 5.65
C THR A 25 -6.73 19.43 6.14
N PRO A 26 -7.50 19.36 7.24
CA PRO A 26 -8.01 18.11 7.81
C PRO A 26 -9.00 17.31 6.91
N HIS A 27 -9.40 17.84 5.74
CA HIS A 27 -10.36 17.20 4.83
C HIS A 27 -9.92 17.17 3.36
N ALA A 28 -8.66 17.47 3.07
CA ALA A 28 -8.21 17.43 1.68
C ALA A 28 -8.25 15.99 1.13
N PRO A 29 -8.78 15.78 -0.09
CA PRO A 29 -9.06 14.46 -0.60
C PRO A 29 -7.77 13.67 -0.86
N LEU A 30 -7.73 12.43 -0.37
CA LEU A 30 -6.67 11.48 -0.70
C LEU A 30 -6.88 10.94 -2.12
N ARG A 31 -5.81 10.87 -2.90
CA ARG A 31 -5.84 10.36 -4.28
C ARG A 31 -5.43 8.90 -4.31
N PHE A 32 -6.32 8.02 -4.77
CA PHE A 32 -6.07 6.58 -4.90
C PHE A 32 -5.73 6.25 -6.35
N VAL A 33 -4.56 5.66 -6.59
CA VAL A 33 -4.11 5.23 -7.92
C VAL A 33 -4.00 3.72 -7.96
N TYR A 34 -4.79 3.11 -8.83
CA TYR A 34 -4.79 1.66 -9.05
C TYR A 34 -3.90 1.28 -10.22
N HIS A 35 -3.03 0.30 -10.02
CA HIS A 35 -2.24 -0.34 -11.06
C HIS A 35 -2.72 -1.78 -11.27
N PRO A 36 -3.33 -2.07 -12.44
CA PRO A 36 -3.79 -3.42 -12.76
C PRO A 36 -2.60 -4.37 -12.96
N PRO A 37 -2.82 -5.69 -12.77
CA PRO A 37 -1.78 -6.66 -12.99
C PRO A 37 -1.56 -6.85 -14.50
N ALA A 38 -0.32 -7.17 -14.90
CA ALA A 38 -0.01 -7.48 -16.30
C ALA A 38 -0.52 -8.85 -16.76
N LEU A 39 -0.80 -9.75 -15.80
CA LEU A 39 -1.30 -11.10 -16.02
C LEU A 39 -2.52 -11.35 -15.11
N PRO A 40 -3.43 -12.27 -15.45
CA PRO A 40 -4.65 -12.51 -14.66
C PRO A 40 -4.39 -12.77 -13.16
N ALA A 41 -3.40 -13.61 -12.86
CA ALA A 41 -2.94 -13.89 -11.51
C ALA A 41 -1.74 -13.04 -11.08
N GLY A 42 -1.53 -11.87 -11.68
CA GLY A 42 -0.41 -10.98 -11.36
C GLY A 42 -0.65 -10.12 -10.12
N LEU A 43 0.39 -9.42 -9.69
CA LEU A 43 0.32 -8.47 -8.58
C LEU A 43 -0.47 -7.22 -8.99
N ARG A 44 -1.36 -6.81 -8.09
CA ARG A 44 -2.20 -5.62 -8.18
C ARG A 44 -1.71 -4.63 -7.13
N GLU A 45 -1.68 -3.35 -7.48
CA GLU A 45 -1.21 -2.33 -6.56
C GLU A 45 -2.18 -1.15 -6.45
N ILE A 46 -2.30 -0.60 -5.25
CA ILE A 46 -2.89 0.72 -5.03
C ILE A 46 -1.88 1.58 -4.28
N TYR A 47 -1.63 2.77 -4.81
CA TYR A 47 -0.93 3.85 -4.10
C TYR A 47 -1.95 4.87 -3.62
N VAL A 48 -1.70 5.43 -2.45
CA VAL A 48 -2.49 6.52 -1.88
C VAL A 48 -1.58 7.71 -1.76
N TYR A 49 -1.99 8.82 -2.36
CA TYR A 49 -1.29 10.09 -2.29
C TYR A 49 -2.06 11.07 -1.42
N ASP A 50 -1.32 11.85 -0.66
CA ASP A 50 -1.86 13.03 0.01
C ASP A 50 -2.03 14.20 -1.00
N PRO A 51 -2.60 15.34 -0.58
CA PRO A 51 -2.76 16.51 -1.44
C PRO A 51 -1.46 17.14 -1.92
N GLY A 52 -0.33 16.81 -1.29
CA GLY A 52 1.02 17.25 -1.69
C GLY A 52 1.70 16.28 -2.66
N ASP A 53 0.96 15.31 -3.22
CA ASP A 53 1.46 14.24 -4.10
C ASP A 53 2.50 13.31 -3.46
N TYR A 54 2.51 13.19 -2.13
CA TYR A 54 3.35 12.23 -1.42
C TYR A 54 2.69 10.87 -1.30
N ASP A 55 3.42 9.77 -1.54
CA ASP A 55 2.92 8.41 -1.42
C ASP A 55 2.84 7.96 0.05
N ILE A 56 1.67 8.15 0.66
CA ILE A 56 1.48 7.92 2.11
C ILE A 56 1.07 6.48 2.45
N ALA A 57 0.59 5.72 1.45
CA ALA A 57 0.27 4.32 1.62
C ALA A 57 0.36 3.53 0.31
N ARG A 58 0.64 2.23 0.44
CA ARG A 58 0.64 1.27 -0.66
C ARG A 58 0.04 -0.05 -0.21
N LEU A 59 -0.79 -0.64 -1.08
CA LEU A 59 -1.26 -2.01 -0.97
C LEU A 59 -0.82 -2.80 -2.19
N VAL A 60 -0.27 -3.99 -1.98
CA VAL A 60 0.02 -4.98 -3.02
C VAL A 60 -0.69 -6.28 -2.66
N TRP A 61 -1.48 -6.80 -3.58
CA TRP A 61 -2.20 -8.06 -3.41
C TRP A 61 -2.23 -8.84 -4.72
N GLN A 62 -2.60 -10.12 -4.62
CA GLN A 62 -2.72 -11.02 -5.75
C GLN A 62 -4.01 -11.82 -5.59
N VAL A 63 -4.64 -12.17 -6.71
CA VAL A 63 -5.81 -13.05 -6.75
C VAL A 63 -5.57 -14.07 -7.85
N CYS A 64 -5.82 -15.33 -7.56
CA CYS A 64 -5.82 -16.40 -8.55
C CYS A 64 -7.22 -16.99 -8.65
N ASP A 65 -7.92 -16.69 -9.75
CA ASP A 65 -9.29 -17.17 -9.96
C ASP A 65 -9.34 -18.69 -10.11
N ALA A 66 -8.34 -19.30 -10.77
CA ALA A 66 -8.23 -20.75 -10.94
C ALA A 66 -8.08 -21.48 -9.59
N CYS A 67 -7.28 -20.92 -8.68
CA CYS A 67 -7.05 -21.50 -7.36
C CYS A 67 -8.07 -21.04 -6.31
N ARG A 68 -8.97 -20.10 -6.65
CA ARG A 68 -9.95 -19.51 -5.74
C ARG A 68 -9.32 -18.94 -4.45
N CYS A 69 -8.14 -18.34 -4.58
CA CYS A 69 -7.39 -17.78 -3.46
C CYS A 69 -6.93 -16.35 -3.72
N GLY A 70 -6.77 -15.59 -2.65
CA GLY A 70 -6.21 -14.25 -2.65
C GLY A 70 -5.11 -14.11 -1.62
N SER A 71 -4.13 -13.26 -1.88
CA SER A 71 -3.06 -12.97 -0.93
C SER A 71 -2.83 -11.48 -0.80
N ILE A 72 -2.73 -11.01 0.45
CA ILE A 72 -2.26 -9.67 0.76
C ILE A 72 -0.75 -9.76 0.94
N ASN A 73 0.00 -9.12 0.04
CA ASN A 73 1.44 -9.32 -0.09
C ASN A 73 2.23 -8.23 0.64
N LYS A 74 1.80 -6.97 0.47
CA LYS A 74 2.40 -5.83 1.17
C LYS A 74 1.34 -4.81 1.50
N ILE A 75 1.41 -4.30 2.72
CA ILE A 75 0.74 -3.08 3.11
C ILE A 75 1.76 -2.18 3.81
N SER A 76 1.85 -0.93 3.37
CA SER A 76 2.65 0.08 4.03
C SER A 76 1.84 1.35 4.15
N ILE A 77 1.85 1.94 5.34
CA ILE A 77 1.19 3.20 5.65
C ILE A 77 2.16 3.99 6.51
N ASP A 78 2.44 5.21 6.09
CA ASP A 78 3.28 6.13 6.85
C ASP A 78 2.72 6.32 8.26
N GLN A 79 3.64 6.40 9.24
CA GLN A 79 3.30 6.32 10.67
C GLN A 79 2.23 7.35 11.06
N GLU A 80 2.30 8.52 10.45
CA GLU A 80 1.43 9.66 10.66
C GLU A 80 -0.02 9.44 10.17
N TRP A 81 -0.19 8.54 9.20
CA TRP A 81 -1.46 8.11 8.59
C TRP A 81 -2.03 6.81 9.16
N GLN A 82 -1.29 6.17 10.07
CA GLN A 82 -1.78 4.99 10.78
C GLN A 82 -2.93 5.34 11.73
N ARG A 83 -3.75 4.34 12.06
CA ARG A 83 -4.91 4.44 12.99
C ARG A 83 -6.06 5.35 12.51
N GLN A 84 -6.06 5.74 11.24
CA GLN A 84 -7.15 6.52 10.62
C GLN A 84 -8.08 5.65 9.74
N GLY A 85 -8.03 4.32 9.90
CA GLY A 85 -8.84 3.38 9.11
C GLY A 85 -8.37 3.18 7.65
N LEU A 86 -7.29 3.83 7.22
CA LEU A 86 -6.78 3.71 5.83
C LEU A 86 -6.41 2.26 5.47
N GLY A 87 -5.74 1.54 6.39
CA GLY A 87 -5.40 0.13 6.16
C GLY A 87 -6.63 -0.76 6.01
N ARG A 88 -7.66 -0.54 6.84
CA ARG A 88 -8.95 -1.24 6.72
C ARG A 88 -9.60 -0.97 5.37
N ARG A 89 -9.64 0.30 4.92
CA ARG A 89 -10.19 0.68 3.61
C ARG A 89 -9.46 -0.01 2.46
N LEU A 90 -8.14 -0.03 2.49
CA LEU A 90 -7.30 -0.68 1.49
C LEU A 90 -7.55 -2.20 1.45
N ILE A 91 -7.55 -2.86 2.61
CA ILE A 91 -7.82 -4.30 2.69
C ILE A 91 -9.22 -4.62 2.15
N HIS A 92 -10.26 -3.89 2.58
CA HIS A 92 -11.61 -4.12 2.06
C HIS A 92 -11.71 -3.96 0.54
N ARG A 93 -10.94 -3.02 -0.05
CA ARG A 93 -10.90 -2.89 -1.51
C ARG A 93 -10.31 -4.14 -2.18
N ALA A 94 -9.24 -4.72 -1.63
CA ALA A 94 -8.65 -5.95 -2.16
C ALA A 94 -9.59 -7.16 -1.99
N LEU A 95 -10.23 -7.31 -0.82
CA LEU A 95 -11.15 -8.41 -0.55
C LEU A 95 -12.35 -8.46 -1.51
N ARG A 96 -12.76 -7.31 -2.07
CA ARG A 96 -13.83 -7.25 -3.09
C ARG A 96 -13.48 -7.95 -4.40
N ASP A 97 -12.19 -8.16 -4.69
CA ASP A 97 -11.77 -8.88 -5.89
C ASP A 97 -11.97 -10.40 -5.78
N GLY A 98 -12.27 -10.92 -4.58
CA GLY A 98 -12.55 -12.33 -4.34
C GLY A 98 -13.33 -12.55 -3.05
N PRO A 99 -14.61 -12.16 -2.96
CA PRO A 99 -15.38 -12.21 -1.71
C PRO A 99 -15.55 -13.63 -1.13
N ALA A 100 -15.50 -14.65 -1.99
CA ALA A 100 -15.66 -16.05 -1.64
C ALA A 100 -14.33 -16.85 -1.73
N TYR A 101 -13.18 -16.16 -1.71
CA TYR A 101 -11.87 -16.79 -1.90
C TYR A 101 -11.22 -17.02 -0.54
N ALA A 102 -10.33 -18.02 -0.47
CA ALA A 102 -9.47 -18.17 0.70
C ALA A 102 -8.40 -17.07 0.68
N TRP A 103 -8.39 -16.22 1.71
CA TRP A 103 -7.43 -15.11 1.82
C TRP A 103 -6.32 -15.42 2.81
N VAL A 104 -5.09 -15.14 2.39
CA VAL A 104 -3.90 -15.25 3.24
C VAL A 104 -3.12 -13.93 3.26
N THR A 105 -2.36 -13.70 4.31
CA THR A 105 -1.31 -12.66 4.32
C THR A 105 0.02 -13.34 4.11
N SER A 106 0.83 -12.91 3.15
CA SER A 106 2.19 -13.44 3.04
C SER A 106 2.97 -13.05 4.29
N GLY A 107 3.61 -14.03 4.95
CA GLY A 107 4.34 -13.83 6.20
C GLY A 107 5.35 -12.68 6.09
N GLN A 108 5.22 -11.69 6.97
CA GLN A 108 6.20 -10.61 7.08
C GLN A 108 7.45 -11.18 7.74
N SER A 109 8.52 -11.42 6.99
CA SER A 109 9.80 -11.80 7.58
C SER A 109 10.38 -10.61 8.36
N ARG A 110 10.04 -10.54 9.64
CA ARG A 110 10.66 -9.62 10.59
C ARG A 110 12.00 -10.23 10.99
N LYS A 111 13.08 -9.93 10.26
CA LYS A 111 14.43 -10.32 10.69
C LYS A 111 14.68 -9.67 12.07
N PRO A 112 14.89 -10.43 13.15
CA PRO A 112 15.24 -9.83 14.43
C PRO A 112 16.57 -9.09 14.26
N ARG A 113 16.64 -7.85 14.77
CA ARG A 113 17.93 -7.17 14.97
C ARG A 113 18.69 -7.98 16.00
N SER A 114 19.66 -8.78 15.56
CA SER A 114 20.70 -9.29 16.44
C SER A 114 21.52 -8.09 16.90
N SER A 115 21.23 -7.58 18.10
CA SER A 115 22.18 -6.74 18.80
C SER A 115 23.30 -7.63 19.31
N SER A 116 24.35 -7.81 18.51
CA SER A 116 25.64 -8.26 19.02
C SER A 116 26.18 -7.14 19.91
N ARG A 117 26.12 -7.34 21.22
CA ARG A 117 26.91 -6.58 22.18
C ARG A 117 28.11 -7.47 22.49
N SER A 118 29.28 -7.05 22.03
CA SER A 118 30.60 -7.45 22.54
C SER A 118 31.21 -6.22 23.18
#